data_AF-Q4N3X2-F1
#
_entry.id   AF-Q4N3X2-F1
#
_cell.length_a   1.000
_cell.length_b   1.000
_cell.length_c   1.000
_cell.angle_alpha   90.00
_cell.angle_beta   90.00
_cell.angle_gamma   90.00
#
_symmetry.space_group_name_H-M   'P 1'
#
loop_
_entity.id
_entity.type
_entity.pdbx_description
1 polymer ?
#
loop_
_entity_poly.entity_id
_entity_poly.type
_entity_poly.pdbx_seq_one_letter_code
_entity_poly.pdbx_strand_id
1 'polypeptide(L)'
;MYWPYQRLTGPSETLRIILILLNMAAELQYKAELVDGKPVLYSRTNFEGSWRDITHTRHNLDDLELYDLNLNLTTVSQCRTELKGFTMRIITLFLCYHVKLGDKLLWSYAVEPFHGLPTEILFNLKNNTMSLLFEENVMEILSMEGYENDWVEPGKQLQKPDDWKLIENANTETCLFSDNDPCLGMKLRGRIIWIPNEDEPSPISIIFEDNTNTLVFPNYYTVFDSPND
;
A
#
# COMPACT_ATOMS: atom_id res chain seq x y z
N MET A 1 -40.01 54.06 -2.49
CA MET A 1 -38.53 54.07 -2.64
C MET A 1 -38.01 52.95 -1.75
N TYR A 2 -37.56 51.86 -2.38
CA TYR A 2 -37.15 50.60 -1.76
C TYR A 2 -35.72 50.71 -1.23
N TRP A 3 -35.46 50.34 0.02
CA TRP A 3 -34.20 49.77 0.53
C TRP A 3 -34.49 49.01 1.84
N PRO A 4 -34.33 47.67 1.91
CA PRO A 4 -34.26 46.95 3.17
C PRO A 4 -32.91 46.25 3.29
N TYR A 5 -31.97 46.80 4.06
CA TYR A 5 -30.84 46.09 4.68
C TYR A 5 -30.44 46.95 5.90
N GLN A 6 -30.23 46.43 7.10
CA GLN A 6 -29.52 45.21 7.46
C GLN A 6 -30.15 44.59 8.72
N ARG A 7 -30.34 43.27 8.74
CA ARG A 7 -30.53 42.53 10.00
C ARG A 7 -29.21 42.56 10.76
N LEU A 8 -29.21 43.24 11.90
CA LEU A 8 -28.19 43.11 12.93
C LEU A 8 -28.28 41.69 13.50
N THR A 9 -27.24 40.88 13.27
CA THR A 9 -27.07 39.58 13.94
C THR A 9 -27.00 39.82 15.44
N GLY A 10 -27.83 39.13 16.23
CA GLY A 10 -27.92 39.35 17.67
C GLY A 10 -26.61 38.99 18.39
N PRO A 11 -26.36 39.53 19.60
CA PRO A 11 -25.12 39.29 20.35
C PRO A 11 -24.78 37.80 20.58
N SER A 12 -25.78 36.92 20.61
CA SER A 12 -25.61 35.47 20.70
C SER A 12 -25.03 34.85 19.40
N GLU A 13 -25.42 35.37 18.25
CA GLU A 13 -24.97 34.88 16.94
C GLU A 13 -23.55 35.37 16.63
N THR A 14 -23.25 36.63 17.00
CA THR A 14 -21.90 37.19 16.97
C THR A 14 -20.93 36.42 17.88
N LEU A 15 -21.34 36.07 19.10
CA LEU A 15 -20.52 35.24 20.01
C LEU A 15 -20.31 33.82 19.46
N ARG A 16 -21.31 33.23 18.81
CA ARG A 16 -21.19 31.92 18.14
C ARG A 16 -20.21 31.98 16.98
N ILE A 17 -20.29 33.02 16.14
CA ILE A 17 -19.37 33.24 15.03
C ILE A 17 -17.95 33.48 15.56
N ILE A 18 -17.78 34.27 16.62
CA ILE A 18 -16.48 34.49 17.27
C ILE A 18 -15.92 33.20 17.85
N LEU A 19 -16.72 32.34 18.51
CA LEU A 19 -16.26 31.04 18.99
C LEU A 19 -15.87 30.10 17.84
N ILE A 20 -16.63 30.08 16.74
CA ILE A 20 -16.28 29.29 15.55
C ILE A 20 -14.97 29.81 14.95
N LEU A 21 -14.80 31.12 14.83
CA LEU A 21 -13.56 31.73 14.32
C LEU A 21 -12.37 31.49 15.26
N LEU A 22 -12.55 31.55 16.58
CA LEU A 22 -11.52 31.25 17.58
C LEU A 22 -11.13 29.77 17.58
N ASN A 23 -12.10 28.86 17.45
CA ASN A 23 -11.81 27.42 17.31
C ASN A 23 -11.08 27.13 15.99
N MET A 24 -11.46 27.78 14.88
CA MET A 24 -10.73 27.67 13.60
C MET A 24 -9.35 28.32 13.62
N ALA A 25 -9.09 29.28 14.51
CA ALA A 25 -7.81 30.01 14.62
C ALA A 25 -6.71 29.21 15.32
N ALA A 26 -7.03 28.06 15.93
CA ALA A 26 -6.07 27.17 16.59
C ALA A 26 -5.95 25.79 15.92
N GLU A 27 -6.77 25.49 14.91
CA GLU A 27 -6.73 24.20 14.22
C GLU A 27 -5.70 24.19 13.09
N LEU A 28 -4.86 23.16 13.09
CA LEU A 28 -3.89 22.90 12.03
C LEU A 28 -4.62 22.61 10.71
N GLN A 29 -4.47 23.51 9.74
CA GLN A 29 -5.07 23.40 8.42
C GLN A 29 -4.08 22.78 7.43
N TYR A 30 -4.62 22.08 6.43
CA TYR A 30 -3.85 21.42 5.38
C TYR A 30 -4.39 21.78 4.00
N LYS A 31 -3.50 21.89 3.01
CA LYS A 31 -3.84 21.85 1.58
C LYS A 31 -2.86 20.94 0.86
N ALA A 32 -3.31 20.29 -0.21
CA ALA A 32 -2.44 19.55 -1.11
C ALA A 32 -2.67 20.01 -2.55
N GLU A 33 -1.62 20.00 -3.35
CA GLU A 33 -1.66 20.28 -4.79
C GLU A 33 -0.58 19.48 -5.52
N LEU A 34 -0.69 19.42 -6.85
CA LEU A 34 0.35 18.84 -7.70
C LEU A 34 1.28 19.96 -8.18
N VAL A 35 2.58 19.80 -7.94
CA VAL A 35 3.64 20.65 -8.48
C VAL A 35 4.55 19.76 -9.32
N ASP A 36 4.65 20.06 -10.61
CA ASP A 36 5.40 19.24 -11.59
C ASP A 36 5.04 17.74 -11.55
N GLY A 37 3.75 17.45 -11.35
CA GLY A 37 3.23 16.08 -11.27
C GLY A 37 3.47 15.38 -9.92
N LYS A 38 4.18 16.01 -8.97
CA LYS A 38 4.41 15.47 -7.62
C LYS A 38 3.45 16.08 -6.60
N PRO A 39 2.96 15.29 -5.63
CA PRO A 39 2.09 15.82 -4.60
C PRO A 39 2.89 16.64 -3.58
N VAL A 40 2.41 17.85 -3.29
CA VAL A 40 2.98 18.73 -2.27
C VAL A 40 1.94 18.98 -1.19
N LEU A 41 2.34 18.77 0.08
CA LEU A 41 1.48 19.00 1.23
C LEU A 41 1.94 20.25 1.99
N TYR A 42 1.00 21.16 2.22
CA TYR A 42 1.22 22.34 3.03
C TYR A 42 0.40 22.31 4.31
N SER A 43 0.90 22.98 5.34
CA SER A 43 0.15 23.26 6.56
C SER A 43 0.26 24.72 7.00
N ARG A 44 -0.70 25.15 7.81
CA ARG A 44 -0.68 26.42 8.53
C ARG A 44 -1.48 26.31 9.83
N THR A 45 -1.11 27.09 10.84
CA THR A 45 -1.74 27.06 12.17
C THR A 45 -2.76 28.17 12.39
N ASN A 46 -2.79 29.18 11.52
CA ASN A 46 -3.75 30.28 11.54
C ASN A 46 -4.20 30.62 10.11
N PHE A 47 -5.43 31.14 9.97
CA PHE A 47 -6.03 31.41 8.67
C PHE A 47 -5.30 32.49 7.85
N GLU A 48 -4.67 33.44 8.53
CA GLU A 48 -3.89 34.52 7.90
C GLU A 48 -2.41 34.14 7.70
N GLY A 49 -1.98 32.99 8.20
CA GLY A 49 -0.60 32.54 8.08
C GLY A 49 -0.22 32.09 6.69
N SER A 50 1.08 32.22 6.40
CA SER A 50 1.70 31.63 5.21
C SER A 50 1.62 30.10 5.26
N TRP A 51 1.28 29.50 4.14
CA TRP A 51 1.40 28.06 3.95
C TRP A 51 2.86 27.63 4.02
N ARG A 52 3.16 26.62 4.84
CA ARG A 52 4.48 25.98 4.93
C ARG A 52 4.43 24.64 4.23
N ASP A 53 5.39 24.40 3.34
CA ASP A 53 5.60 23.07 2.74
C ASP A 53 6.11 22.10 3.81
N ILE A 54 5.37 21.00 4.00
CA ILE A 54 5.70 19.93 4.95
C ILE A 54 5.82 18.58 4.24
N THR A 55 5.97 18.55 2.92
CA THR A 55 6.08 17.33 2.10
C THR A 55 7.23 16.44 2.55
N HIS A 56 8.35 17.04 2.95
CA HIS A 56 9.53 16.34 3.50
C HIS A 56 9.25 15.56 4.80
N THR A 57 8.10 15.76 5.45
CA THR A 57 7.68 15.01 6.63
C THR A 57 6.81 13.80 6.28
N ARG A 58 6.74 13.43 5.00
CA ARG A 58 5.97 12.31 4.46
C ARG A 58 6.88 11.30 3.80
N HIS A 59 6.37 10.10 3.59
CA HIS A 59 7.03 9.10 2.77
C HIS A 59 7.27 9.65 1.36
N ASN A 60 8.48 9.43 0.87
CA ASN A 60 8.88 9.92 -0.44
C ASN A 60 8.41 8.94 -1.51
N LEU A 61 7.50 9.39 -2.38
CA LEU A 61 6.99 8.56 -3.47
C LEU A 61 8.03 8.26 -4.55
N ASP A 62 9.15 9.00 -4.60
CA ASP A 62 10.26 8.66 -5.50
C ASP A 62 10.95 7.35 -5.08
N ASP A 63 10.80 6.95 -3.81
CA ASP A 63 11.36 5.70 -3.27
C ASP A 63 10.38 4.52 -3.42
N LEU A 64 9.19 4.75 -3.97
CA LEU A 64 8.17 3.73 -4.19
C LEU A 64 8.46 2.98 -5.49
N GLU A 65 8.74 1.70 -5.36
CA GLU A 65 9.08 0.76 -6.41
C GLU A 65 7.96 -0.29 -6.55
N LEU A 66 7.46 -0.45 -7.77
CA LEU A 66 6.40 -1.41 -8.09
C LEU A 66 6.94 -2.45 -9.06
N TYR A 67 6.74 -3.72 -8.75
CA TYR A 67 7.31 -4.82 -9.54
C TYR A 67 6.21 -5.72 -10.09
N ASP A 68 6.40 -6.19 -11.31
CA ASP A 68 5.64 -7.32 -11.85
C ASP A 68 6.22 -8.67 -11.37
N LEU A 69 5.61 -9.78 -11.80
CA LEU A 69 6.05 -11.14 -11.43
C LEU A 69 7.52 -11.43 -11.82
N ASN A 70 8.01 -10.81 -12.89
CA ASN A 70 9.37 -11.00 -13.37
C ASN A 70 10.35 -10.01 -12.75
N LEU A 71 9.90 -9.22 -11.77
CA LEU A 71 10.64 -8.15 -11.11
C LEU A 71 11.08 -7.03 -12.07
N ASN A 72 10.29 -6.78 -13.13
CA ASN A 72 10.45 -5.56 -13.90
C ASN A 72 9.94 -4.36 -13.09
N LEU A 73 10.80 -3.38 -12.88
CA LEU A 73 10.48 -2.18 -12.12
C LEU A 73 9.62 -1.20 -12.92
N THR A 74 8.55 -0.71 -12.27
CA THR A 74 7.79 0.48 -12.64
C THR A 74 7.82 1.48 -11.49
N THR A 75 8.20 2.72 -11.76
CA THR A 75 8.17 3.82 -10.78
C THR A 75 6.89 4.64 -10.89
N VAL A 76 6.61 5.45 -9.86
CA VAL A 76 5.41 6.31 -9.84
C VAL A 76 5.32 7.26 -11.04
N SER A 77 6.44 7.74 -11.57
CA SER A 77 6.47 8.64 -12.73
C SER A 77 6.04 7.97 -14.04
N GLN A 78 6.06 6.64 -14.09
CA GLN A 78 5.59 5.84 -15.22
C GLN A 78 4.10 5.46 -15.09
N CYS A 79 3.51 5.65 -13.90
CA CYS A 79 2.12 5.37 -13.64
C CYS A 79 1.22 6.57 -13.97
N ARG A 80 -0.06 6.29 -14.22
CA ARG A 80 -1.07 7.34 -14.22
C ARG A 80 -1.36 7.73 -12.77
N THR A 81 -1.35 9.03 -12.48
CA THR A 81 -1.61 9.53 -11.13
C THR A 81 -2.69 10.60 -11.07
N GLU A 82 -3.36 10.71 -9.93
CA GLU A 82 -4.41 11.68 -9.69
C GLU A 82 -4.45 12.09 -8.21
N LEU A 83 -4.44 13.40 -7.92
CA LEU A 83 -4.63 13.91 -6.57
C LEU A 83 -6.11 14.19 -6.32
N LYS A 84 -6.73 13.48 -5.37
CA LYS A 84 -8.09 13.75 -4.87
C LYS A 84 -8.06 14.13 -3.41
N GLY A 85 -8.33 15.40 -3.12
CA GLY A 85 -8.22 15.93 -1.76
C GLY A 85 -6.79 15.82 -1.25
N PHE A 86 -6.55 14.95 -0.26
CA PHE A 86 -5.22 14.67 0.28
C PHE A 86 -4.64 13.33 -0.19
N THR A 87 -5.33 12.60 -1.07
CA THR A 87 -4.94 11.27 -1.51
C THR A 87 -4.38 11.33 -2.91
N MET A 88 -3.11 10.96 -3.05
CA MET A 88 -2.50 10.68 -4.34
C MET A 88 -2.84 9.25 -4.74
N ARG A 89 -3.56 9.09 -5.85
CA ARG A 89 -3.91 7.81 -6.46
C ARG A 89 -2.85 7.48 -7.51
N ILE A 90 -2.33 6.27 -7.45
CA ILE A 90 -1.35 5.73 -8.39
C ILE A 90 -2.02 4.52 -9.04
N ILE A 91 -2.39 4.63 -10.31
CA ILE A 91 -3.15 3.61 -11.03
C ILE A 91 -2.16 2.65 -11.70
N THR A 92 -2.23 1.37 -11.36
CA THR A 92 -1.38 0.32 -11.92
C THR A 92 -1.99 -0.19 -13.23
N LEU A 93 -1.41 0.20 -14.37
CA LEU A 93 -1.81 -0.29 -15.70
C LEU A 93 -1.09 -1.59 -16.09
N PHE A 94 -0.55 -2.29 -15.09
CA PHE A 94 0.17 -3.55 -15.20
C PHE A 94 -0.15 -4.39 -13.96
N LEU A 95 0.17 -5.68 -14.03
CA LEU A 95 -0.01 -6.62 -12.91
C LEU A 95 1.08 -6.38 -11.87
N CYS A 96 0.76 -5.68 -10.78
CA CYS A 96 1.70 -5.37 -9.71
C CYS A 96 1.72 -6.50 -8.68
N TYR A 97 2.83 -7.22 -8.60
CA TYR A 97 3.03 -8.34 -7.68
C TYR A 97 3.74 -7.95 -6.39
N HIS A 98 4.54 -6.88 -6.41
CA HIS A 98 5.26 -6.42 -5.22
C HIS A 98 5.28 -4.90 -5.14
N VAL A 99 5.19 -4.40 -3.90
CA VAL A 99 5.29 -2.98 -3.56
C VAL A 99 6.42 -2.81 -2.55
N LYS A 100 7.43 -2.03 -2.91
CA LYS A 100 8.59 -1.73 -2.06
C LYS A 100 8.74 -0.23 -1.89
N LEU A 101 9.10 0.21 -0.69
CA LEU A 101 9.37 1.61 -0.38
C LEU A 101 10.74 1.74 0.28
N GLY A 102 11.72 2.26 -0.46
CA GLY A 102 13.11 2.25 -0.03
C GLY A 102 13.58 0.82 0.25
N ASP A 103 13.97 0.52 1.49
CA ASP A 103 14.50 -0.79 1.90
C ASP A 103 13.44 -1.74 2.47
N LYS A 104 12.15 -1.43 2.27
CA LYS A 104 11.04 -2.16 2.88
C LYS A 104 10.13 -2.77 1.83
N LEU A 105 9.96 -4.08 1.87
CA LEU A 105 8.89 -4.76 1.14
C LEU A 105 7.58 -4.51 1.89
N LEU A 106 6.70 -3.68 1.33
CA LEU A 106 5.44 -3.30 1.97
C LEU A 106 4.32 -4.28 1.68
N TRP A 107 4.33 -4.88 0.49
CA TRP A 107 3.34 -5.85 0.07
C TRP A 107 3.87 -6.78 -1.01
N SER A 108 3.39 -8.03 -1.00
CA SER A 108 3.71 -9.04 -2.00
C SER A 108 2.54 -9.99 -2.20
N TYR A 109 2.14 -10.20 -3.45
CA TYR A 109 1.14 -11.22 -3.80
C TYR A 109 1.57 -12.63 -3.35
N ALA A 110 2.87 -12.90 -3.27
CA ALA A 110 3.39 -14.17 -2.76
C ALA A 110 3.11 -14.40 -1.27
N VAL A 111 2.79 -13.33 -0.51
CA VAL A 111 2.52 -13.36 0.94
C VAL A 111 1.02 -13.21 1.19
N GLU A 112 0.33 -12.34 0.45
CA GLU A 112 -1.09 -12.00 0.67
C GLU A 112 -1.90 -12.07 -0.65
N PRO A 113 -2.13 -13.25 -1.24
CA PRO A 113 -2.78 -13.41 -2.55
C PRO A 113 -4.31 -13.27 -2.53
N PHE A 114 -4.92 -13.19 -1.33
CA PHE A 114 -6.35 -13.43 -1.10
C PHE A 114 -7.29 -12.41 -1.74
N HIS A 115 -6.78 -11.22 -2.07
CA HIS A 115 -7.52 -10.15 -2.74
C HIS A 115 -7.12 -9.98 -4.20
N GLY A 116 -6.29 -10.88 -4.73
CA GLY A 116 -5.72 -10.76 -6.06
C GLY A 116 -4.66 -9.67 -6.13
N LEU A 117 -4.58 -8.99 -7.28
CA LEU A 117 -3.58 -7.95 -7.54
C LEU A 117 -4.19 -6.55 -7.39
N PRO A 118 -3.44 -5.59 -6.81
CA PRO A 118 -3.94 -4.24 -6.64
C PRO A 118 -4.06 -3.51 -7.98
N THR A 119 -5.14 -2.74 -8.12
CA THR A 119 -5.44 -1.87 -9.26
C THR A 119 -4.99 -0.43 -9.02
N GLU A 120 -4.89 -0.02 -7.75
CA GLU A 120 -4.37 1.29 -7.36
C GLU A 120 -3.61 1.24 -6.04
N ILE A 121 -2.69 2.18 -5.88
CA ILE A 121 -2.05 2.52 -4.60
C ILE A 121 -2.51 3.91 -4.21
N LEU A 122 -2.99 4.04 -2.97
CA LEU A 122 -3.57 5.27 -2.44
C LEU A 122 -2.65 5.81 -1.35
N PHE A 123 -1.94 6.90 -1.64
CA PHE A 123 -1.11 7.57 -0.65
C PHE A 123 -1.82 8.77 -0.04
N ASN A 124 -2.20 8.66 1.23
CA ASN A 124 -2.81 9.75 1.98
C ASN A 124 -1.72 10.66 2.55
N LEU A 125 -1.53 11.82 1.91
CA LEU A 125 -0.52 12.81 2.30
C LEU A 125 -0.76 13.33 3.72
N LYS A 126 -2.02 13.50 4.14
CA LYS A 126 -2.33 14.08 5.45
C LYS A 126 -1.93 13.13 6.58
N ASN A 127 -2.29 11.86 6.44
CA ASN A 127 -2.07 10.83 7.46
C ASN A 127 -0.71 10.12 7.31
N ASN A 128 -0.03 10.32 6.19
CA ASN A 128 1.20 9.64 5.82
C ASN A 128 1.05 8.10 5.76
N THR A 129 -0.08 7.63 5.23
CA THR A 129 -0.42 6.20 5.13
C THR A 129 -0.59 5.79 3.68
N MET A 130 -0.24 4.56 3.34
CA MET A 130 -0.54 3.95 2.04
C MET A 130 -1.58 2.84 2.20
N SER A 131 -2.44 2.69 1.19
CA SER A 131 -3.34 1.55 1.06
C SER A 131 -3.37 1.04 -0.38
N LEU A 132 -3.70 -0.24 -0.53
CA LEU A 132 -3.98 -0.88 -1.80
C LEU A 132 -5.48 -0.87 -2.07
N LEU A 133 -5.85 -0.66 -3.33
CA LEU A 133 -7.21 -0.83 -3.82
C LEU A 133 -7.24 -1.99 -4.81
N PHE A 134 -8.00 -3.01 -4.49
CA PHE A 134 -8.20 -4.19 -5.32
C PHE A 134 -9.51 -4.07 -6.12
N GLU A 135 -9.81 -5.10 -6.91
CA GLU A 135 -11.12 -5.23 -7.54
C GLU A 135 -12.25 -5.21 -6.49
N GLU A 136 -13.47 -4.92 -6.96
CA GLU A 136 -14.67 -4.80 -6.12
C GLU A 136 -14.60 -3.72 -5.01
N ASN A 137 -13.60 -2.82 -5.07
CA ASN A 137 -13.31 -1.78 -4.07
C ASN A 137 -12.88 -2.32 -2.70
N VAL A 138 -12.30 -3.52 -2.66
CA VAL A 138 -11.62 -4.00 -1.44
C VAL A 138 -10.37 -3.15 -1.22
N MET A 139 -10.18 -2.71 0.03
CA MET A 139 -9.06 -1.83 0.40
C MET A 139 -8.30 -2.42 1.58
N GLU A 140 -6.98 -2.37 1.50
CA GLU A 140 -6.08 -2.85 2.54
C GLU A 140 -5.07 -1.76 2.90
N ILE A 141 -4.86 -1.50 4.18
CA ILE A 141 -3.87 -0.51 4.64
C ILE A 141 -2.51 -1.20 4.75
N LEU A 142 -1.50 -0.64 4.10
CA LEU A 142 -0.14 -1.16 4.16
C LEU A 142 0.51 -0.83 5.50
N SER A 143 1.25 -1.81 6.04
CA SER A 143 2.20 -1.54 7.11
C SER A 143 3.41 -0.81 6.54
N MET A 144 3.66 0.42 6.98
CA MET A 144 4.84 1.19 6.56
C MET A 144 6.15 0.69 7.22
N GLU A 145 6.05 -0.32 8.10
CA GLU A 145 7.21 -1.04 8.64
C GLU A 145 7.76 -2.04 7.62
N GLY A 146 6.90 -2.58 6.75
CA GLY A 146 7.22 -3.65 5.82
C GLY A 146 7.26 -5.03 6.48
N TYR A 147 7.39 -6.09 5.68
CA TYR A 147 7.59 -7.44 6.19
C TYR A 147 9.01 -7.63 6.72
N GLU A 148 9.17 -8.47 7.73
CA GLU A 148 10.48 -9.01 8.09
C GLU A 148 10.87 -10.06 7.05
N ASN A 149 12.03 -9.92 6.41
CA ASN A 149 12.43 -10.81 5.32
C ASN A 149 13.94 -10.81 5.08
N ASP A 150 14.43 -11.87 4.45
CA ASP A 150 15.83 -12.01 3.99
C ASP A 150 16.00 -11.79 2.47
N TRP A 151 14.98 -11.22 1.83
CA TRP A 151 14.94 -11.02 0.38
C TRP A 151 15.37 -9.62 -0.05
N VAL A 152 14.93 -8.58 0.66
CA VAL A 152 15.26 -7.18 0.33
C VAL A 152 16.67 -6.84 0.78
N GLU A 153 17.49 -6.40 -0.17
CA GLU A 153 18.80 -5.83 0.11
C GLU A 153 18.74 -4.30 0.18
N PRO A 154 19.25 -3.66 1.25
CA PRO A 154 19.24 -2.21 1.39
C PRO A 154 19.91 -1.48 0.22
N GLY A 155 19.25 -0.45 -0.30
CA GLY A 155 19.70 0.38 -1.41
C GLY A 155 19.68 -0.30 -2.77
N LYS A 156 19.11 -1.52 -2.89
CA LYS A 156 19.03 -2.26 -4.14
C LYS A 156 17.59 -2.46 -4.60
N GLN A 157 17.45 -2.61 -5.91
CA GLN A 157 16.21 -3.07 -6.52
C GLN A 157 15.96 -4.53 -6.16
N LEU A 158 14.70 -4.94 -6.14
CA LEU A 158 14.31 -6.33 -5.90
C LEU A 158 14.90 -7.23 -7.00
N GLN A 159 15.56 -8.32 -6.61
CA GLN A 159 16.16 -9.28 -7.53
C GLN A 159 15.51 -10.65 -7.33
N LYS A 160 15.51 -11.48 -8.37
CA LYS A 160 15.03 -12.85 -8.23
C LYS A 160 15.93 -13.55 -7.22
N PRO A 161 15.37 -14.26 -6.25
CA PRO A 161 16.19 -14.91 -5.24
C PRO A 161 16.92 -16.10 -5.87
N ASP A 162 18.19 -16.29 -5.53
CA ASP A 162 19.01 -17.41 -6.03
C ASP A 162 18.67 -18.75 -5.35
N ASP A 163 18.07 -18.68 -4.17
CA ASP A 163 17.59 -19.77 -3.30
C ASP A 163 16.22 -19.38 -2.71
N TRP A 164 15.56 -20.26 -1.96
CA TRP A 164 14.31 -19.89 -1.29
C TRP A 164 14.50 -18.73 -0.29
N LYS A 165 13.43 -17.96 -0.07
CA LYS A 165 13.42 -16.82 0.86
C LYS A 165 12.32 -16.92 1.89
N LEU A 166 12.59 -16.44 3.10
CA LEU A 166 11.62 -16.38 4.18
C LEU A 166 11.11 -14.95 4.33
N ILE A 167 9.79 -14.81 4.36
CA ILE A 167 9.08 -13.56 4.62
C ILE A 167 8.12 -13.80 5.77
N GLU A 168 8.25 -13.04 6.84
CA GLU A 168 7.40 -13.11 8.03
C GLU A 168 6.46 -11.90 8.06
N ASN A 169 5.18 -12.17 8.28
CA ASN A 169 4.14 -11.15 8.44
C ASN A 169 3.20 -11.55 9.58
N ALA A 170 3.42 -10.94 10.75
CA ALA A 170 2.66 -11.16 11.98
C ALA A 170 2.58 -12.65 12.38
N ASN A 171 1.51 -13.35 11.98
CA ASN A 171 1.26 -14.75 12.30
C ASN A 171 1.45 -15.69 11.10
N THR A 172 2.07 -15.20 10.03
CA THR A 172 2.26 -15.96 8.80
C THR A 172 3.74 -16.00 8.43
N GLU A 173 4.20 -17.19 8.04
CA GLU A 173 5.52 -17.41 7.48
C GLU A 173 5.36 -17.79 6.01
N THR A 174 6.05 -17.10 5.12
CA THR A 174 6.00 -17.36 3.68
C THR A 174 7.37 -17.78 3.18
N CYS A 175 7.44 -18.94 2.55
CA CYS A 175 8.61 -19.38 1.81
C CYS A 175 8.42 -19.10 0.33
N LEU A 176 9.20 -18.16 -0.21
CA LEU A 176 9.27 -17.85 -1.64
C LEU A 176 10.18 -18.86 -2.33
N PHE A 177 9.73 -19.46 -3.42
CA PHE A 177 10.55 -20.36 -4.23
C PHE A 177 11.43 -19.56 -5.21
N SER A 178 12.57 -20.15 -5.60
CA SER A 178 13.44 -19.57 -6.62
C SER A 178 13.28 -20.28 -7.97
N ASP A 179 13.71 -19.61 -9.04
CA ASP A 179 13.77 -20.25 -10.37
C ASP A 179 14.81 -21.40 -10.40
N ASN A 180 15.81 -21.36 -9.51
CA ASN A 180 16.87 -22.37 -9.42
C ASN A 180 16.46 -23.58 -8.57
N ASP A 181 15.55 -23.39 -7.61
CA ASP A 181 14.98 -24.42 -6.75
C ASP A 181 13.44 -24.29 -6.71
N PRO A 182 12.76 -24.63 -7.82
CA PRO A 182 11.32 -24.54 -7.90
C PRO A 182 10.66 -25.65 -7.08
N CYS A 183 9.42 -25.43 -6.63
CA CYS A 183 8.64 -26.49 -6.01
C CYS A 183 8.28 -27.58 -7.05
N LEU A 184 8.88 -28.76 -6.93
CA LEU A 184 8.61 -29.93 -7.81
C LEU A 184 7.58 -30.90 -7.24
N GLY A 185 6.95 -30.53 -6.13
CA GLY A 185 5.97 -31.34 -5.43
C GLY A 185 5.99 -31.02 -3.94
N MET A 186 4.84 -31.16 -3.29
CA MET A 186 4.72 -30.80 -1.89
C MET A 186 4.13 -31.92 -1.05
N LYS A 187 4.81 -32.20 0.07
CA LYS A 187 4.44 -33.25 1.01
C LYS A 187 4.44 -32.68 2.42
N LEU A 188 3.25 -32.58 3.02
CA LEU A 188 3.10 -32.20 4.43
C LEU A 188 2.81 -33.46 5.26
N ARG A 189 3.66 -33.70 6.28
CA ARG A 189 3.50 -34.78 7.27
C ARG A 189 3.20 -36.17 6.64
N GLY A 190 3.92 -36.53 5.58
CA GLY A 190 3.72 -37.84 4.96
C GLY A 190 2.68 -37.87 3.83
N ARG A 191 1.84 -36.85 3.69
CA ARG A 191 0.78 -36.77 2.68
C ARG A 191 1.19 -35.86 1.54
N ILE A 192 0.99 -36.32 0.31
CA ILE A 192 1.17 -35.50 -0.88
C ILE A 192 -0.03 -34.57 -0.98
N ILE A 193 0.23 -33.27 -1.01
CA ILE A 193 -0.82 -32.23 -1.12
C ILE A 193 -0.81 -31.54 -2.46
N TRP A 194 0.33 -31.57 -3.17
CA TRP A 194 0.43 -31.05 -4.52
C TRP A 194 1.50 -31.82 -5.31
N ILE A 195 1.22 -32.05 -6.58
CA ILE A 195 2.13 -32.62 -7.59
C ILE A 195 2.02 -31.72 -8.83
N PRO A 196 3.13 -31.41 -9.50
CA PRO A 196 3.11 -30.64 -10.74
C PRO A 196 2.23 -31.30 -11.81
N ASN A 197 1.50 -30.48 -12.54
CA ASN A 197 0.82 -30.83 -13.77
C ASN A 197 1.54 -30.12 -14.92
N GLU A 198 1.78 -30.79 -16.05
CA GLU A 198 2.56 -30.22 -17.17
C GLU A 198 1.94 -28.94 -17.75
N ASP A 199 0.61 -28.79 -17.62
CA ASP A 199 -0.14 -27.63 -18.12
C ASP A 199 -0.33 -26.51 -17.08
N GLU A 200 0.12 -26.70 -15.82
CA GLU A 200 -0.07 -25.73 -14.74
C GLU A 200 1.24 -25.00 -14.39
N PRO A 201 1.17 -23.71 -14.03
CA PRO A 201 2.35 -23.01 -13.54
C PRO A 201 2.85 -23.63 -12.24
N SER A 202 4.16 -23.58 -12.02
CA SER A 202 4.73 -23.87 -10.70
C SER A 202 4.27 -22.82 -9.67
N PRO A 203 4.11 -23.21 -8.40
CA PRO A 203 3.84 -22.25 -7.34
C PRO A 203 5.05 -21.33 -7.13
N ILE A 204 4.78 -20.10 -6.73
CA ILE A 204 5.79 -19.07 -6.44
C ILE A 204 6.12 -19.00 -4.95
N SER A 205 5.21 -19.42 -4.08
CA SER A 205 5.45 -19.48 -2.64
C SER A 205 4.50 -20.46 -1.94
N ILE A 206 4.83 -20.76 -0.68
CA ILE A 206 3.92 -21.36 0.29
C ILE A 206 3.80 -20.44 1.51
N ILE A 207 2.58 -20.26 1.99
CA ILE A 207 2.26 -19.53 3.22
C ILE A 207 1.87 -20.55 4.29
N PHE A 208 2.48 -20.46 5.46
CA PHE A 208 2.19 -21.25 6.64
C PHE A 208 1.40 -20.39 7.63
N GLU A 209 0.24 -20.89 8.05
CA GLU A 209 -0.59 -20.31 9.10
C GLU A 209 -0.93 -21.40 10.13
N ASP A 210 -1.35 -21.00 11.33
CA ASP A 210 -1.63 -21.92 12.46
C ASP A 210 -2.42 -23.18 12.08
N ASN A 211 -3.44 -23.03 11.23
CA ASN A 211 -4.36 -24.11 10.86
C ASN A 211 -4.41 -24.41 9.37
N THR A 212 -3.77 -23.60 8.52
CA THR A 212 -3.83 -23.80 7.07
C THR A 212 -2.48 -23.53 6.42
N ASN A 213 -2.30 -24.12 5.24
CA ASN A 213 -1.17 -23.85 4.38
C ASN A 213 -1.72 -23.42 3.03
N THR A 214 -1.16 -22.37 2.45
CA THR A 214 -1.59 -21.85 1.15
C THR A 214 -0.47 -21.98 0.15
N LEU A 215 -0.68 -22.74 -0.92
CA LEU A 215 0.23 -22.77 -2.05
C LEU A 215 -0.18 -21.69 -3.05
N VAL A 216 0.74 -20.78 -3.35
CA VAL A 216 0.46 -19.60 -4.18
C VAL A 216 1.04 -19.81 -5.56
N PHE A 217 0.23 -19.58 -6.58
CA PHE A 217 0.58 -19.63 -8.00
C PHE A 217 0.48 -18.23 -8.59
N PRO A 218 1.11 -17.96 -9.75
CA PRO A 218 1.07 -16.64 -10.38
C PRO A 218 -0.31 -15.98 -10.49
N ASN A 219 -1.38 -16.77 -10.62
CA ASN A 219 -2.73 -16.28 -10.91
C ASN A 219 -3.84 -16.89 -10.04
N TYR A 220 -3.49 -17.75 -9.09
CA TYR A 220 -4.43 -18.33 -8.12
C TYR A 220 -3.68 -18.83 -6.89
N TYR A 221 -4.40 -19.34 -5.91
CA TYR A 221 -3.83 -20.03 -4.76
C TYR A 221 -4.70 -21.22 -4.39
N THR A 222 -4.14 -22.16 -3.63
CA THR A 222 -4.88 -23.31 -3.08
C THR A 222 -4.60 -23.44 -1.60
N VAL A 223 -5.65 -23.57 -0.80
CA VAL A 223 -5.58 -23.69 0.66
C VAL A 223 -5.76 -25.15 1.05
N PHE A 224 -4.98 -25.60 2.05
CA PHE A 224 -5.03 -26.94 2.60
C PHE A 224 -4.99 -26.88 4.12
N ASP A 225 -5.78 -27.72 4.80
CA ASP A 225 -5.75 -27.80 6.25
C ASP A 225 -4.38 -28.30 6.74
N SER A 226 -3.86 -27.66 7.79
CA SER A 226 -2.76 -28.21 8.57
C SER A 226 -3.26 -29.51 9.19
N PRO A 227 -2.60 -30.67 8.98
CA PRO A 227 -3.08 -31.91 9.56
C PRO A 227 -3.04 -31.79 11.08
N ASN A 228 -4.20 -31.93 11.75
CA ASN A 228 -4.26 -31.98 13.22
C ASN A 228 -3.23 -33.02 13.74
N ASP A 229 -2.48 -32.63 14.78
CA ASP A 229 -1.53 -33.49 15.50
C ASP A 229 -2.19 -34.79 16.00
#